data_AF-A0A4W5KHE8-F1
#
_entry.id   AF-A0A4W5KHE8-F1
#
_cell.length_a   1.000
_cell.length_b   1.000
_cell.length_c   1.000
_cell.angle_alpha   90.00
_cell.angle_beta   90.00
_cell.angle_gamma   90.00
#
_symmetry.space_group_name_H-M   'P 1'
#
loop_
_entity.id
_entity.type
_entity.pdbx_description
1 polymer ?
#
loop_
_entity_poly.entity_id
_entity_poly.type
_entity_poly.pdbx_seq_one_letter_code
_entity_poly.pdbx_strand_id
1 'polypeptide(L)' 'MFAWEIRDRLLAERVCDNDSVPSVSSINRIIRTKVQQPPGQSGPLSAHNLGKSLSQPL' A
#
# COMPACT_ATOMS: atom_id res chain seq x y z
N MET A 1 -5.38 15.20 1.66
CA MET A 1 -4.15 15.18 0.83
C MET A 1 -4.19 13.95 -0.06
N PHE A 2 -4.00 14.12 -1.35
CA PHE A 2 -4.03 13.06 -2.36
C PHE A 2 -2.69 12.33 -2.47
N ALA A 3 -2.70 11.07 -2.91
CA ALA A 3 -1.49 10.25 -3.03
C ALA A 3 -0.45 10.82 -4.02
N TRP A 4 -0.89 11.53 -5.07
CA TRP A 4 0.02 12.21 -5.99
C TRP A 4 0.70 13.43 -5.34
N GLU A 5 0.01 14.18 -4.47
CA GLU A 5 0.62 15.29 -3.71
C GLU A 5 1.72 14.77 -2.78
N ILE A 6 1.51 13.60 -2.19
CA ILE A 6 2.51 12.93 -1.35
C ILE A 6 3.73 12.53 -2.18
N ARG A 7 3.54 12.01 -3.40
CA ARG A 7 4.64 11.71 -4.33
C ARG A 7 5.46 12.95 -4.63
N ASP A 8 4.81 14.05 -4.97
CA ASP A 8 5.46 15.31 -5.33
C ASP A 8 6.26 15.87 -4.15
N ARG A 9 5.69 15.82 -2.95
CA ARG A 9 6.38 16.26 -1.73
C ARG A 9 7.60 15.41 -1.38
N LEU A 10 7.53 14.09 -1.55
CA LEU A 10 8.69 13.20 -1.35
C LEU A 10 9.85 13.51 -2.29
N LEU A 11 9.55 13.91 -3.54
CA LEU A 11 10.56 14.33 -4.52
C LEU A 11 11.10 15.73 -4.19
N ALA A 12 10.23 16.66 -3.81
CA ALA A 12 10.60 18.03 -3.46
C ALA A 12 11.48 18.08 -2.19
N GLU A 13 11.17 17.27 -1.18
CA GLU A 13 11.95 17.13 0.05
C GLU A 13 13.20 16.24 -0.14
N ARG A 14 13.45 15.72 -1.35
CA ARG A 14 14.59 14.83 -1.70
C ARG A 14 14.66 13.57 -0.83
N VAL A 15 13.53 13.10 -0.33
CA VAL A 15 13.43 11.84 0.43
C VAL A 15 13.50 10.64 -0.52
N CYS A 16 12.91 10.78 -1.71
CA CYS A 16 12.99 9.80 -2.78
C CYS A 16 13.41 10.48 -4.09
N ASP A 17 14.01 9.69 -4.99
CA ASP A 17 14.31 10.05 -6.37
C ASP A 17 13.24 9.50 -7.31
N ASN A 18 13.27 9.88 -8.59
CA ASN A 18 12.29 9.43 -9.58
C ASN A 18 12.20 7.90 -9.72
N ASP A 19 13.29 7.19 -9.43
CA ASP A 19 13.33 5.71 -9.51
C ASP A 19 12.94 5.04 -8.18
N SER A 20 13.19 5.70 -7.06
CA SER A 20 12.90 5.16 -5.71
C SER A 20 11.55 5.59 -5.15
N VAL A 21 10.88 6.57 -5.78
CA VAL A 21 9.57 7.04 -5.35
C VAL A 21 8.50 5.96 -5.57
N PRO A 22 7.70 5.63 -4.55
CA PRO A 22 6.69 4.58 -4.68
C PRO A 22 5.55 4.99 -5.62
N SER A 23 4.89 3.98 -6.20
CA SER A 23 3.70 4.21 -7.03
C SER A 23 2.54 4.81 -6.22
N VAL A 24 1.63 5.53 -6.90
CA VAL A 24 0.42 6.10 -6.28
C VAL A 24 -0.41 5.03 -5.54
N SER A 25 -0.52 3.84 -6.12
CA SER A 25 -1.21 2.70 -5.51
C SER A 25 -0.50 2.19 -4.24
N SER A 26 0.84 2.11 -4.27
CA SER A 26 1.65 1.73 -3.11
C SER A 26 1.52 2.74 -1.98
N ILE A 27 1.55 4.03 -2.30
CA ILE A 27 1.32 5.12 -1.34
C ILE A 27 -0.06 4.95 -0.68
N ASN A 28 -1.10 4.73 -1.49
CA ASN A 28 -2.47 4.56 -0.98
C ASN A 28 -2.61 3.33 -0.07
N ARG A 29 -1.87 2.24 -0.36
CA ARG A 29 -1.82 1.06 0.50
C ARG A 29 -1.16 1.38 1.85
N ILE A 30 0.00 2.04 1.84
CA ILE A 30 0.77 2.37 3.05
C ILE A 30 -0.03 3.29 3.98
N ILE A 31 -0.67 4.33 3.44
CA ILE A 31 -1.47 5.28 4.23
C ILE A 31 -2.58 4.53 4.99
N ARG A 32 -3.30 3.65 4.30
CA ARG A 32 -4.40 2.88 4.91
C ARG A 32 -3.89 1.86 5.91
N THR A 33 -2.77 1.19 5.64
CA THR A 33 -2.17 0.22 6.57
C THR A 33 -1.57 0.86 7.81
N LYS A 34 -0.85 1.99 7.68
CA LYS A 34 -0.20 2.66 8.82
C LYS A 34 -1.19 3.36 9.75
N VAL A 35 -2.32 3.84 9.24
CA VAL A 35 -3.38 4.47 10.06
C VAL A 35 -4.25 3.44 10.77
N GLN A 36 -4.35 2.22 10.24
CA GLN A 36 -5.31 1.21 10.70
C GLN A 36 -4.68 0.06 11.49
N GLN A 37 -3.34 -0.01 11.61
CA GLN A 37 -2.68 -0.98 12.50
C GLN A 37 -2.57 -0.42 13.93
N PRO A 38 -3.24 -1.02 14.93
CA PRO A 38 -2.84 -0.83 16.33
C PRO A 38 -1.41 -1.36 16.53
N PRO A 39 -0.59 -0.73 17.40
CA PRO A 39 0.78 -1.15 17.66
C PRO A 39 0.78 -2.55 18.31
N GLY A 40 0.92 -3.60 17.50
CA GLY A 40 0.93 -4.98 17.99
C GLY A 40 0.54 -6.08 16.99
N GLN A 41 0.00 -5.74 15.81
CA GLN A 41 -0.36 -6.76 14.80
C GLN A 41 0.31 -6.50 13.45
N SER A 42 1.56 -6.94 13.34
CA SER A 42 2.23 -7.19 12.07
C SER A 42 1.68 -8.47 11.44
N GLY A 43 0.43 -8.45 10.98
CA GLY A 43 -0.14 -9.51 10.14
C GLY A 43 0.30 -9.31 8.69
N PRO A 44 0.70 -10.38 7.95
CA PRO A 44 1.13 -10.24 6.58
C PRO A 44 -0.01 -9.66 5.75
N LEU A 45 0.35 -8.67 4.93
CA LEU A 45 -0.52 -8.00 3.99
C LEU A 45 -1.11 -9.08 3.07
N SER A 46 -2.34 -9.52 3.33
CA SER A 46 -3.02 -10.49 2.47
C SER A 46 -3.15 -9.87 1.09
N ALA A 47 -2.23 -10.28 0.22
CA ALA A 47 -2.19 -9.93 -1.17
C ALA A 47 -3.42 -10.58 -1.78
N HIS A 48 -4.32 -9.73 -2.26
CA HIS A 48 -5.26 -10.10 -3.29
C HIS A 48 -4.48 -10.83 -4.40
N ASN A 49 -4.78 -12.10 -4.66
CA ASN A 49 -5.25 -12.56 -5.97
C ASN A 49 -5.28 -14.10 -6.09
N LEU A 50 -6.35 -14.56 -6.74
CA LEU A 50 -6.37 -15.68 -7.71
C LEU A 50 -6.50 -17.14 -7.23
N GLY A 51 -7.44 -17.40 -6.33
CA GLY A 51 -8.04 -18.73 -6.17
C GLY A 51 -9.46 -18.77 -6.73
N LYS A 52 -9.61 -18.72 -8.06
CA LYS A 52 -10.83 -19.23 -8.70
C LYS A 52 -10.90 -20.72 -8.37
N SER A 53 -11.82 -21.16 -7.52
CA SER A 53 -12.63 -22.34 -7.80
C SER A 53 -13.77 -22.42 -6.81
N LEU A 54 -14.97 -22.24 -7.33
CA LEU A 54 -16.18 -22.84 -6.78
C LEU A 54 -15.90 -24.33 -6.52
N SER A 55 -16.08 -24.79 -5.30
CA SER A 55 -16.29 -26.21 -5.01
C SER A 55 -17.02 -26.37 -3.67
N GLN A 56 -18.35 -26.24 -3.71
CA GLN A 56 -19.21 -27.29 -3.12
C GLN A 56 -18.92 -28.59 -3.89
N PRO A 57 -19.00 -29.82 -3.32
CA PRO A 57 -19.94 -30.25 -2.28
C PRO A 57 -19.36 -31.19 -1.19
N LEU A 58 -20.08 -31.32 -0.06
CA LEU A 58 -20.61 -32.61 0.40
C LEU A 58 -21.92 -32.36 1.17
#